data_AF-A0A1I4HP57-F1
#
_entry.id   AF-A0A1I4HP57-F1
#
_cell.length_a   1.000
_cell.length_b   1.000
_cell.length_c   1.000
_cell.angle_alpha   90.00
_cell.angle_beta   90.00
_cell.angle_gamma   90.00
#
_symmetry.space_group_name_H-M   'P 1'
#
loop_
_entity.id
_entity.type
_entity.pdbx_description
1 polymer ?
#
loop_
_entity_poly.entity_id
_entity_poly.type
_entity_poly.pdbx_seq_one_letter_code
_entity_poly.pdbx_strand_id
1 'polypeptide(L)'
;MPKKNDLSMFKKVEQVQPNEPKSILAPKTVGRKAKKPEDKESEIVAIKLTKAELAKLEEKAGLVPKSTYLKHILRTTTDIFD
;
A
#
# COMPACT_ATOMS: atom_id res chain seq x y z
N MET A 1 -49.23 3.24 37.80
CA MET A 1 -47.77 3.49 37.72
C MET A 1 -47.09 2.21 37.24
N PRO A 2 -46.44 2.21 36.06
CA PRO A 2 -45.66 1.07 35.58
C PRO A 2 -44.39 0.91 36.42
N LYS A 3 -44.05 -0.34 36.80
CA LYS A 3 -42.86 -0.65 37.62
C LYS A 3 -41.60 -0.33 36.81
N LYS A 4 -40.69 0.45 37.39
CA LYS A 4 -39.47 1.00 36.75
C LYS A 4 -38.42 -0.04 36.30
N ASN A 5 -38.73 -1.33 36.34
CA ASN A 5 -37.77 -2.38 36.01
C ASN A 5 -38.42 -3.62 35.36
N ASP A 6 -39.43 -3.40 34.51
CA ASP A 6 -40.05 -4.47 33.74
C ASP A 6 -39.43 -4.55 32.33
N LEU A 7 -38.46 -5.45 32.16
CA LEU A 7 -37.74 -5.68 30.90
C LEU A 7 -38.53 -6.54 29.89
N SER A 8 -39.82 -6.79 30.15
CA SER A 8 -40.71 -7.56 29.28
C SER A 8 -40.89 -6.96 27.88
N MET A 9 -40.61 -5.67 27.70
CA MET A 9 -40.61 -4.97 26.41
C MET A 9 -39.42 -5.34 25.50
N PHE A 10 -38.32 -5.86 26.05
CA PHE A 10 -37.11 -6.22 25.29
C PHE A 10 -37.06 -7.69 24.87
N LYS A 11 -38.09 -8.49 25.22
CA LYS A 11 -38.22 -9.89 24.80
C LYS A 11 -38.90 -10.06 23.44
N LYS A 12 -39.08 -9.00 22.66
CA LYS A 12 -39.36 -9.15 21.22
C LYS A 12 -38.04 -9.45 20.53
N VAL A 13 -37.73 -10.74 20.43
CA VAL A 13 -36.74 -11.24 19.49
C VAL A 13 -37.35 -11.04 18.11
N GLU A 14 -37.05 -9.91 17.46
CA GLU A 14 -37.21 -9.84 16.01
C GLU A 14 -36.33 -10.95 15.42
N GLN A 15 -36.97 -11.92 14.78
CA GLN A 15 -36.28 -12.87 13.93
C GLN A 15 -35.67 -12.06 12.78
N VAL A 16 -34.40 -11.70 12.92
CA VAL A 16 -33.58 -11.26 11.80
C VAL A 16 -33.58 -12.42 10.83
N GLN A 17 -34.38 -12.31 9.77
CA GLN A 17 -34.30 -13.23 8.64
C GLN A 17 -32.83 -13.24 8.20
N PRO A 18 -32.18 -14.39 8.06
CA PRO A 18 -30.84 -14.44 7.53
C PRO A 18 -30.92 -13.91 6.11
N ASN A 19 -30.50 -12.66 5.92
CA ASN A 19 -30.18 -12.17 4.58
C ASN A 19 -29.23 -13.21 3.99
N GLU A 20 -29.61 -13.73 2.82
CA GLU A 20 -28.86 -14.74 2.08
C GLU A 20 -27.36 -14.45 2.19
N PRO A 21 -26.52 -15.48 2.41
CA PRO A 21 -25.10 -15.26 2.63
C PRO A 21 -24.53 -14.57 1.39
N LYS A 22 -24.27 -13.25 1.50
CA LYS A 22 -23.52 -12.51 0.48
C LYS A 22 -22.22 -13.26 0.31
N SER A 23 -22.05 -13.87 -0.85
CA SER A 23 -20.93 -14.72 -1.20
C SER A 23 -19.61 -14.09 -0.75
N ILE A 24 -18.92 -14.78 0.17
CA ILE A 24 -17.58 -14.41 0.64
C ILE A 24 -16.55 -14.54 -0.50
N LEU A 25 -16.92 -15.20 -1.61
CA LEU A 25 -16.08 -15.34 -2.80
C LEU A 25 -16.05 -14.11 -3.71
N ALA A 26 -16.80 -13.04 -3.42
CA ALA A 26 -16.60 -11.80 -4.14
C ALA A 26 -15.26 -11.16 -3.68
N PRO A 27 -14.23 -11.07 -4.54
CA PRO A 27 -13.01 -10.38 -4.17
C PRO A 27 -13.36 -8.91 -3.96
N LYS A 28 -13.43 -8.49 -2.70
CA LYS A 28 -13.50 -7.08 -2.35
C LYS A 28 -12.20 -6.45 -2.84
N THR A 29 -12.28 -5.65 -3.90
CA THR A 29 -11.19 -4.81 -4.38
C THR A 29 -10.97 -3.64 -3.43
N VAL A 30 -10.65 -3.92 -2.17
CA VAL A 30 -10.24 -2.91 -1.20
C VAL A 30 -8.75 -2.64 -1.39
N GLY A 31 -8.43 -1.57 -2.12
CA GLY A 31 -7.06 -1.10 -2.35
C GLY A 31 -6.95 -0.04 -3.45
N ARG A 32 -5.82 0.68 -3.50
CA ARG A 32 -5.49 1.56 -4.64
C ARG A 32 -5.44 0.72 -5.92
N LYS A 33 -5.96 1.27 -7.02
CA LYS A 33 -5.85 0.67 -8.37
C LYS A 33 -4.38 0.28 -8.61
N ALA A 34 -4.16 -0.97 -9.02
CA ALA A 34 -2.83 -1.43 -9.40
C ALA A 34 -2.31 -0.54 -10.55
N LYS A 35 -1.02 -0.17 -10.48
CA LYS A 35 -0.36 0.54 -11.57
C LYS A 35 -0.41 -0.30 -12.84
N LYS A 36 -0.51 0.35 -14.01
CA LYS A 36 -0.42 -0.32 -15.30
C LYS A 36 0.93 -1.05 -15.40
N PRO A 37 1.02 -2.17 -16.13
CA PRO A 37 2.28 -2.89 -16.29
C PRO A 37 3.38 -2.02 -16.91
N GLU A 38 3.00 -1.06 -17.77
CA GLU A 38 3.89 -0.07 -18.39
C GLU A 38 4.56 0.87 -17.38
N ASP A 39 3.88 1.20 -16.28
CA ASP A 39 4.40 2.06 -15.21
C ASP A 39 5.25 1.27 -14.19
N LYS A 40 5.46 -0.04 -14.43
CA LYS A 40 6.27 -0.89 -13.56
C LYS A 40 7.71 -0.92 -14.05
N GLU A 41 8.61 -0.75 -13.09
CA GLU A 41 10.05 -0.84 -13.29
C GLU A 41 10.41 -2.29 -13.61
N SER A 42 10.70 -2.57 -14.89
CA SER A 42 10.86 -3.94 -15.39
C SER A 42 12.28 -4.24 -15.88
N GLU A 43 13.08 -3.21 -16.17
CA GLU A 43 14.43 -3.34 -16.72
C GLU A 43 15.50 -3.16 -15.64
N ILE A 44 16.57 -3.96 -15.72
CA ILE A 44 17.70 -3.93 -14.79
C ILE A 44 18.90 -3.30 -15.48
N VAL A 45 19.41 -2.20 -14.92
CA VAL A 45 20.66 -1.55 -15.35
C VAL A 45 21.75 -1.80 -14.31
N ALA A 46 22.85 -2.44 -14.72
CA ALA A 46 24.00 -2.70 -13.87
C ALA A 46 25.10 -1.65 -14.10
N ILE A 47 25.45 -0.89 -13.07
CA ILE A 47 26.52 0.12 -13.11
C ILE A 47 27.68 -0.36 -12.25
N LYS A 48 28.89 -0.42 -12.83
CA LYS A 48 30.12 -0.72 -12.08
C LYS A 48 30.70 0.59 -11.55
N LEU A 49 30.85 0.68 -10.23
CA LEU A 49 31.46 1.82 -9.56
C LEU A 49 32.82 1.40 -8.97
N THR A 50 33.74 2.35 -8.88
CA THR A 50 34.97 2.18 -8.11
C THR A 50 34.69 2.21 -6.61
N LYS A 51 35.61 1.69 -5.79
CA LYS A 51 35.45 1.69 -4.32
C LYS A 51 35.33 3.10 -3.74
N ALA A 52 36.05 4.07 -4.31
CA ALA A 52 36.02 5.46 -3.87
C ALA A 52 34.67 6.14 -4.19
N GLU A 53 34.09 5.84 -5.34
CA GLU A 53 32.77 6.36 -5.72
C GLU A 53 31.66 5.73 -4.88
N LEU A 54 31.78 4.43 -4.57
CA LEU A 54 30.83 3.73 -3.72
C LEU A 54 30.80 4.31 -2.30
N ALA A 55 31.96 4.63 -1.71
CA ALA A 55 32.02 5.27 -0.39
C ALA A 55 31.32 6.65 -0.39
N LYS A 56 31.61 7.49 -1.39
CA LYS A 56 30.93 8.80 -1.55
C LYS A 56 29.42 8.66 -1.75
N LEU A 57 29.00 7.58 -2.41
CA LEU A 57 27.59 7.30 -2.64
C LEU A 57 26.89 6.84 -1.36
N GLU A 58 27.56 6.06 -0.52
CA GLU A 58 27.03 5.66 0.79
C GLU A 58 26.93 6.85 1.75
N GLU A 59 27.94 7.73 1.79
CA GLU A 59 27.89 8.96 2.57
C GLU A 59 26.72 9.86 2.16
N LYS A 60 26.50 10.02 0.85
CA LYS A 60 25.42 10.86 0.32
C LYS A 60 24.03 10.22 0.43
N ALA A 61 23.94 8.90 0.27
CA ALA A 61 22.67 8.18 0.39
C ALA A 61 22.19 8.09 1.85
N GLY A 62 23.11 8.03 2.81
CA GLY A 62 22.81 7.99 4.24
C GLY A 62 21.89 6.82 4.58
N LEU A 63 20.65 7.14 4.95
CA LEU A 63 19.62 6.15 5.31
C LEU A 63 18.93 5.49 4.11
N VAL A 64 19.00 6.12 2.93
CA VAL A 64 18.27 5.69 1.74
C VAL A 64 19.05 4.60 0.99
N PRO A 65 18.37 3.56 0.44
CA PRO A 65 19.05 2.59 -0.41
C PRO A 65 19.76 3.24 -1.59
N LYS A 66 20.98 2.76 -1.89
CA LYS A 66 21.85 3.27 -2.97
C LYS A 66 21.13 3.40 -4.32
N SER A 67 20.32 2.40 -4.67
CA SER A 67 19.51 2.37 -5.90
C SER A 67 18.44 3.46 -5.92
N THR A 68 17.73 3.64 -4.81
CA THR A 68 16.70 4.68 -4.66
C THR A 68 17.31 6.08 -4.75
N TYR A 69 18.45 6.29 -4.10
CA TYR A 69 19.17 7.57 -4.14
C TYR A 69 19.62 7.92 -5.56
N LEU A 70 20.28 6.98 -6.26
CA LEU A 70 20.68 7.17 -7.66
C LEU A 70 19.47 7.46 -8.55
N LYS A 71 18.39 6.71 -8.37
CA LYS A 71 17.18 6.89 -9.17
C LYS A 71 16.52 8.24 -8.95
N HIS A 72 16.55 8.74 -7.72
CA HIS A 72 16.06 10.08 -7.40
C HIS A 72 16.87 11.13 -8.16
N ILE A 73 18.20 11.12 -8.04
CA ILE A 73 19.11 12.03 -8.77
C ILE A 73 18.83 11.99 -10.26
N LEU A 74 18.77 10.79 -10.84
CA LEU A 74 18.57 10.63 -12.29
C LEU A 74 17.20 11.18 -12.76
N ARG A 75 16.19 11.26 -11.88
CA ARG A 75 14.87 11.80 -12.21
C ARG A 75 14.72 13.29 -11.91
N THR A 76 15.44 13.82 -10.92
CA THR A 76 15.22 15.18 -10.43
C THR A 76 16.31 16.16 -10.83
N THR A 77 17.50 15.68 -11.16
CA THR A 77 18.67 16.55 -11.44
C THR A 77 19.24 16.37 -12.84
N THR A 78 18.81 15.34 -13.56
CA THR A 78 19.28 15.06 -14.92
C THR A 78 18.09 14.87 -15.85
N ASP A 79 18.18 15.42 -17.06
CA ASP A 79 17.15 15.31 -18.10
C ASP A 79 17.24 13.99 -18.89
N ILE A 80 17.79 12.92 -18.28
CA ILE A 80 18.06 11.64 -18.95
C ILE A 80 16.76 10.90 -19.34
N PHE A 81 15.64 11.24 -18.70
CA PHE A 81 14.35 10.57 -18.88
C PHE A 81 13.25 11.49 -19.45
N ASP A 82 13.56 12.74 -19.77
CA ASP A 82 12.64 13.72 -20.37
C ASP A 82 12.88 13.87 -21.89
#